data_AF-E3JAP7-F1
#
_entry.id   AF-E3JAP7-F1
#
_cell.length_a   1.000
_cell.length_b   1.000
_cell.length_c   1.000
_cell.angle_alpha   90.00
_cell.angle_beta   90.00
_cell.angle_gamma   90.00
#
_symmetry.space_group_name_H-M   'P 1'
#
loop_
_entity.id
_entity.type
_entity.pdbx_description
1 polymer ?
#
loop_
_entity_poly.entity_id
_entity_poly.type
_entity_poly.pdbx_seq_one_letter_code
_entity_poly.pdbx_strand_id
1 'polypeptide(L)'
;MLPFPTVCVIGLGVTGAALAARIARTGRQVIAVEPDAAALDRGRRRVETVLAELTRSDEWGEAEFPPVRYSADADACAPADLVIEAVPERLDLKIEVLRRAHAVCRPDAVFASTASAFPIAVIASRAGRMTRTIGLHPCHDGVAAAGGSAVEILETPVTDLAVRGDVGLLVADLGLAGVATVDHHGALGACLLLPYLNDAVALYEQGYASRDDIDAAMRLGCGLPTGPLAHVDALGVDVVLDGLSALAERFGDRRYEPAGLLSRMATAGLLGRRSGRGFYRYSPDGAYSPDGAGPVDARPNTAAPRPGADAGRPVATVGIVGSGTMAGGIAEVAVRAGLPTTLVARSAIRAKEAVAVVEASLERAVVRGRLTRDDVRAATGRLTATADVAALAECDLVVEAVAEDLDVKRGVFATIDKVTRPGTVLATSTSSLSVLGCATATSRPQDVVGMHFFNPAPAMRLVEVSRSVLTSDEAHATALAAASALGKHAVSCPDRTGFIVNALLFPYLNQAASMIARRYVSPDQVDTVMAAGYGFPMGPFQLLDVVGLDISHAILERLHETFGGPELVPAAHLTELVAAGCLGRKTGRGYRVHERRDLATAGPAR
;
A
#
# COMPACT_ATOMS: atom_id res chain seq x y z
N MET A 1 -16.26 33.12 16.95
CA MET A 1 -15.07 33.91 16.53
C MET A 1 -14.10 32.92 15.93
N LEU A 2 -13.54 33.18 14.74
CA LEU A 2 -12.60 32.26 14.10
C LEU A 2 -11.35 32.13 14.99
N PRO A 3 -10.93 30.91 15.38
CA PRO A 3 -9.62 30.75 16.02
C PRO A 3 -8.53 31.15 15.04
N PHE A 4 -7.51 31.83 15.56
CA PHE A 4 -6.35 32.32 14.80
C PHE A 4 -6.70 33.25 13.60
N PRO A 5 -7.14 34.49 13.85
CA PRO A 5 -7.39 35.47 12.78
C PRO A 5 -6.18 35.73 11.87
N THR A 6 -4.97 35.72 12.43
CA THR A 6 -3.70 35.89 11.72
C THR A 6 -2.83 34.66 11.87
N VAL A 7 -2.45 34.04 10.74
CA VAL A 7 -1.59 32.85 10.73
C VAL A 7 -0.29 33.15 9.97
N CYS A 8 0.85 32.84 10.58
CA CYS A 8 2.15 32.83 9.92
C CYS A 8 2.48 31.40 9.47
N VAL A 9 2.94 31.21 8.24
CA VAL A 9 3.48 29.94 7.76
C VAL A 9 4.93 30.14 7.36
N ILE A 10 5.86 29.44 8.02
CA ILE A 10 7.30 29.55 7.79
C ILE A 10 7.78 28.32 7.01
N GLY A 11 8.38 28.55 5.85
CA GLY A 11 8.82 27.51 4.91
C GLY A 11 7.78 27.27 3.82
N LEU A 12 8.08 27.69 2.59
CA LEU A 12 7.14 27.61 1.46
C LEU A 12 7.49 26.48 0.48
N GLY A 13 7.84 25.33 1.08
CA GLY A 13 7.83 24.04 0.40
C GLY A 13 6.43 23.61 -0.03
N VAL A 14 6.27 22.36 -0.43
CA VAL A 14 4.97 21.82 -0.88
C VAL A 14 3.91 21.95 0.23
N THR A 15 4.21 21.45 1.43
CA THR A 15 3.29 21.46 2.57
C THR A 15 2.94 22.87 3.04
N GLY A 16 3.95 23.72 3.26
CA GLY A 16 3.72 25.09 3.75
C GLY A 16 2.94 25.95 2.74
N ALA A 17 3.23 25.82 1.44
CA ALA A 17 2.47 26.52 0.41
C ALA A 17 0.99 26.09 0.37
N ALA A 18 0.72 24.79 0.48
CA ALA A 18 -0.63 24.26 0.49
C ALA A 18 -1.42 24.70 1.75
N LEU A 19 -0.79 24.67 2.92
CA LEU A 19 -1.39 25.17 4.16
C LEU A 19 -1.69 26.67 4.08
N ALA A 20 -0.74 27.47 3.62
CA ALA A 20 -0.94 28.91 3.45
C ALA A 20 -2.13 29.22 2.53
N ALA A 21 -2.25 28.49 1.41
CA ALA A 21 -3.36 28.63 0.47
C ALA A 21 -4.72 28.25 1.10
N ARG A 22 -4.83 27.07 1.72
CA ARG A 22 -6.08 26.64 2.36
C ARG A 22 -6.49 27.55 3.52
N ILE A 23 -5.53 27.98 4.34
CA ILE A 23 -5.83 28.89 5.47
C ILE A 23 -6.34 30.23 4.95
N ALA A 24 -5.76 30.79 3.87
CA ALA A 24 -6.26 32.01 3.27
C ALA A 24 -7.73 31.87 2.80
N ARG A 25 -8.10 30.72 2.21
CA ARG A 25 -9.49 30.45 1.76
C ARG A 25 -10.52 30.45 2.88
N THR A 26 -10.10 30.27 4.13
CA THR A 26 -11.00 30.40 5.29
C THR A 26 -11.28 31.86 5.71
N GLY A 27 -10.72 32.85 5.00
CA GLY A 27 -10.87 34.28 5.30
C GLY A 27 -9.86 34.82 6.32
N ARG A 28 -8.89 34.02 6.76
CA ARG A 28 -7.84 34.40 7.72
C ARG A 28 -6.73 35.20 7.04
N GLN A 29 -6.09 36.12 7.78
CA GLN A 29 -4.90 36.82 7.30
C GLN A 29 -3.71 35.87 7.33
N VAL A 30 -3.03 35.69 6.19
CA VAL A 30 -1.87 34.79 6.08
C VAL A 30 -0.59 35.56 5.82
N ILE A 31 0.44 35.28 6.61
CA ILE A 31 1.81 35.75 6.44
C ILE A 31 2.68 34.56 6.06
N ALA A 32 3.09 34.48 4.80
CA ALA A 32 3.93 33.43 4.24
C ALA A 32 5.41 33.86 4.28
N VAL A 33 6.22 33.17 5.07
CA VAL A 33 7.63 33.50 5.32
C VAL A 33 8.54 32.45 4.68
N GLU A 34 9.49 32.90 3.87
CA GLU A 34 10.57 32.08 3.34
C GLU A 34 11.87 32.90 3.32
N PRO A 35 12.83 32.63 4.22
CA PRO A 35 14.05 33.42 4.34
C PRO A 35 14.93 33.42 3.09
N ASP A 36 14.91 32.35 2.30
CA ASP A 36 15.65 32.30 1.04
C ASP A 36 14.85 33.01 -0.07
N ALA A 37 15.38 34.14 -0.56
CA ALA A 37 14.67 34.97 -1.55
C ALA A 37 14.32 34.21 -2.84
N ALA A 38 15.20 33.31 -3.30
CA ALA A 38 14.93 32.50 -4.49
C ALA A 38 13.83 31.45 -4.23
N ALA A 39 13.77 30.88 -3.03
CA ALA A 39 12.72 29.97 -2.59
C ALA A 39 11.40 30.69 -2.34
N LEU A 40 11.42 31.94 -1.87
CA LEU A 40 10.22 32.76 -1.65
C LEU A 40 9.42 32.94 -2.94
N ASP A 41 10.10 33.26 -4.05
CA ASP A 41 9.44 33.40 -5.36
C ASP A 41 8.84 32.08 -5.85
N ARG A 42 9.53 30.95 -5.64
CA ARG A 42 8.99 29.61 -5.97
C ARG A 42 7.80 29.26 -5.08
N GLY A 43 7.89 29.57 -3.79
CA GLY A 43 6.86 29.36 -2.79
C GLY A 43 5.60 30.14 -3.11
N ARG A 44 5.73 31.43 -3.44
CA ARG A 44 4.61 32.28 -3.90
C ARG A 44 3.88 31.66 -5.07
N ARG A 45 4.60 31.24 -6.12
CA ARG A 45 3.97 30.58 -7.29
C ARG A 45 3.22 29.31 -6.91
N ARG A 46 3.73 28.52 -5.96
CA ARG A 46 3.02 27.33 -5.46
C ARG A 46 1.75 27.70 -4.71
N VAL A 47 1.80 28.67 -3.81
CA VAL A 47 0.62 29.16 -3.07
C VAL A 47 -0.46 29.63 -4.05
N GLU A 48 -0.09 30.46 -5.03
CA GLU A 48 -1.01 30.97 -6.05
C GLU A 48 -1.61 29.86 -6.91
N THR A 49 -0.82 28.83 -7.26
CA THR A 49 -1.30 27.65 -8.00
C THR A 49 -2.35 26.89 -7.21
N VAL A 50 -2.07 26.57 -5.93
CA VAL A 50 -3.00 25.86 -5.05
C VAL A 50 -4.26 26.70 -4.79
N LEU A 51 -4.11 28.01 -4.59
CA LEU A 51 -5.27 28.91 -4.45
C LEU A 51 -6.17 28.89 -5.70
N ALA A 52 -5.58 28.91 -6.89
CA ALA A 52 -6.33 28.83 -8.15
C ALA A 52 -7.04 27.48 -8.33
N GLU A 53 -6.45 26.38 -7.84
CA GLU A 53 -7.10 25.06 -7.79
C GLU A 53 -8.27 25.04 -6.81
N LEU A 54 -8.07 25.50 -5.57
CA LEU A 54 -9.11 25.56 -4.55
C LEU A 54 -10.27 26.48 -4.95
N THR A 55 -9.99 27.59 -5.63
CA THR A 55 -11.02 28.52 -6.10
C THR A 55 -11.89 27.91 -7.21
N ARG A 56 -11.35 26.99 -8.01
CA ARG A 56 -12.11 26.24 -9.03
C ARG A 56 -12.96 25.11 -8.44
N SER A 57 -12.75 24.77 -7.17
CA SER A 57 -13.52 23.71 -6.50
C SER A 57 -14.82 24.26 -5.93
N ASP A 58 -15.89 23.47 -6.01
CA ASP A 58 -17.19 23.81 -5.44
C ASP A 58 -17.19 23.80 -3.89
N GLU A 59 -16.10 23.33 -3.26
CA GLU A 59 -15.98 23.18 -1.80
C GLU A 59 -16.00 24.52 -1.04
N TRP A 60 -15.58 25.63 -1.66
CA TRP A 60 -15.27 26.87 -0.94
C TRP A 60 -16.11 28.10 -1.32
N GLY A 61 -17.08 27.95 -2.22
CA GLY A 61 -17.93 29.06 -2.70
C GLY A 61 -17.17 30.27 -3.27
N GLU A 62 -17.90 31.32 -3.67
CA GLU A 62 -17.33 32.54 -4.28
C GLU A 62 -16.80 33.56 -3.24
N ALA A 63 -16.65 33.16 -1.98
CA ALA A 63 -16.28 34.09 -0.91
C ALA A 63 -14.88 34.70 -1.14
N GLU A 64 -14.81 36.03 -1.09
CA GLU A 64 -13.55 36.79 -1.10
C GLU A 64 -12.70 36.46 0.13
N PHE A 65 -11.39 36.42 -0.07
CA PHE A 65 -10.41 36.15 0.98
C PHE A 65 -9.27 37.17 0.92
N PRO A 66 -8.65 37.50 2.07
CA PRO A 66 -7.58 38.47 2.09
C PRO A 66 -6.33 37.95 1.35
N PRO A 67 -5.54 38.85 0.74
CA PRO A 67 -4.32 38.46 0.03
C PRO A 67 -3.26 37.92 1.00
N VAL A 68 -2.55 36.87 0.56
CA VAL A 68 -1.39 36.33 1.29
C VAL A 68 -0.25 37.35 1.25
N ARG A 69 0.28 37.71 2.43
CA ARG A 69 1.47 38.57 2.55
C ARG A 69 2.72 37.73 2.55
N TYR A 70 3.71 38.10 1.75
CA TYR A 70 4.96 37.36 1.61
C TYR A 70 6.13 38.14 2.22
N SER A 71 7.01 37.47 2.95
CA SER A 71 8.18 38.08 3.58
C SER A 71 9.39 37.16 3.57
N ALA A 72 10.58 37.72 3.34
CA ALA A 72 11.85 37.04 3.61
C ALA A 72 12.33 37.27 5.06
N ASP A 73 11.74 38.24 5.77
CA ASP A 73 12.03 38.49 7.17
C ASP A 73 11.22 37.54 8.06
N ALA A 74 11.92 36.73 8.85
CA ALA A 74 11.31 35.79 9.80
C ALA A 74 10.60 36.49 10.96
N ASP A 75 10.93 37.75 11.25
CA ASP A 75 10.31 38.51 12.33
C ASP A 75 8.91 39.02 11.94
N ALA A 76 8.54 38.90 10.65
CA ALA A 76 7.20 39.22 10.14
C ALA A 76 6.07 38.39 10.79
N CYS A 77 6.39 37.30 11.49
CA CYS A 77 5.42 36.52 12.25
C CYS A 77 4.95 37.18 13.56
N ALA A 78 5.55 38.30 14.00
CA ALA A 78 5.21 38.96 15.26
C ALA A 78 3.69 39.18 15.54
N PRO A 79 2.84 39.54 14.57
CA PRO A 79 1.41 39.75 14.82
C PRO A 79 0.57 38.46 14.79
N ALA A 80 1.16 37.30 14.47
CA ALA A 80 0.42 36.07 14.27
C ALA A 80 -0.11 35.46 15.57
N ASP A 81 -1.35 34.97 15.50
CA ASP A 81 -2.01 34.21 16.57
C ASP A 81 -1.60 32.74 16.54
N LEU A 82 -1.27 32.23 15.34
CA LEU A 82 -0.71 30.91 15.09
C LEU A 82 0.50 31.02 14.16
N VAL A 83 1.60 30.36 14.50
CA VAL A 83 2.75 30.16 13.60
C VAL A 83 2.83 28.68 13.25
N ILE A 84 2.89 28.35 11.96
CA ILE A 84 3.08 27.00 11.45
C ILE A 84 4.48 26.89 10.83
N GLU A 85 5.33 26.07 11.42
CA GLU A 85 6.64 25.72 10.88
C GLU A 85 6.49 24.53 9.91
N ALA A 86 6.90 24.75 8.66
CA ALA A 86 6.86 23.78 7.56
C ALA A 86 8.18 23.76 6.77
N VAL A 87 9.31 23.84 7.47
CA VAL A 87 10.67 23.76 6.91
C VAL A 87 11.11 22.29 6.77
N PRO A 88 12.21 22.00 6.03
CA PRO A 88 12.70 20.63 5.84
C PRO A 88 12.85 19.82 7.13
N GLU A 89 12.76 18.49 7.02
CA GLU A 89 12.73 17.54 8.14
C GLU A 89 14.11 17.38 8.80
N ARG A 90 14.63 18.47 9.37
CA ARG A 90 15.90 18.56 10.11
C ARG A 90 15.64 19.15 11.49
N LEU A 91 15.92 18.39 12.55
CA LEU A 91 15.56 18.75 13.92
C LEU A 91 16.11 20.13 14.34
N ASP A 92 17.40 20.38 14.12
CA ASP A 92 18.04 21.65 14.51
C ASP A 92 17.43 22.85 13.80
N LEU A 93 17.07 22.69 12.53
CA LEU A 93 16.47 23.75 11.73
C LEU A 93 15.06 24.09 12.25
N LYS A 94 14.23 23.08 12.53
CA LYS A 94 12.88 23.27 13.09
C LYS A 94 12.92 23.96 14.44
N ILE A 95 13.83 23.52 15.32
CA ILE A 95 14.03 24.14 16.64
C ILE A 95 14.44 25.60 16.50
N GLU A 96 15.40 25.90 15.61
CA GLU A 96 15.89 27.27 15.42
C GLU A 96 14.80 28.21 14.90
N VAL A 97 14.05 27.77 13.89
CA VAL A 97 12.93 28.53 13.32
C VAL A 97 11.87 28.84 14.38
N LEU A 98 11.44 27.83 15.15
CA LEU A 98 10.43 28.02 16.19
C LEU A 98 10.95 28.86 17.36
N ARG A 99 12.21 28.69 17.76
CA ARG A 99 12.84 29.53 18.79
C ARG A 99 12.82 31.00 18.39
N ARG A 100 13.13 31.31 17.14
CA ARG A 100 13.07 32.69 16.62
C ARG A 100 11.63 33.22 16.63
N ALA A 101 10.66 32.43 16.16
CA ALA A 101 9.25 32.81 16.21
C ALA A 101 8.76 33.06 17.65
N HIS A 102 9.18 32.24 18.61
CA HIS A 102 8.88 32.44 20.03
C HIS A 102 9.42 33.76 20.59
N ALA A 103 10.52 34.27 20.06
CA ALA A 103 11.13 35.52 20.54
C ALA A 103 10.34 36.77 20.09
N VAL A 104 9.66 36.70 18.95
CA VAL A 104 9.00 37.87 18.32
C VAL A 104 7.48 37.89 18.49
N CYS A 105 6.84 36.72 18.61
CA CYS A 105 5.39 36.60 18.71
C CYS A 105 4.88 36.86 20.14
N ARG A 106 3.62 37.29 20.24
CA ARG A 106 2.93 37.54 21.52
C ARG A 106 2.95 36.33 22.45
N PRO A 107 2.93 36.50 23.79
CA PRO A 107 3.01 35.38 24.75
C PRO A 107 1.93 34.31 24.58
N ASP A 108 0.76 34.71 24.12
CA ASP A 108 -0.41 33.87 23.86
C ASP A 108 -0.47 33.32 22.43
N ALA A 109 0.53 33.55 21.57
CA ALA A 109 0.56 32.90 20.26
C ALA A 109 0.69 31.37 20.40
N VAL A 110 0.09 30.63 19.46
CA VAL A 110 0.23 29.17 19.30
C VAL A 110 1.29 28.86 18.25
N PHE A 111 2.01 27.76 18.45
CA PHE A 111 3.04 27.29 17.53
C PHE A 111 2.74 25.86 17.11
N ALA A 112 2.69 25.64 15.81
CA ALA A 112 2.51 24.34 15.21
C ALA A 112 3.76 23.97 14.41
N SER A 113 4.15 22.69 14.45
CA SER A 113 5.17 22.14 13.55
C SER A 113 4.54 21.06 12.68
N THR A 114 4.91 21.01 11.40
CA THR A 114 4.51 19.92 10.49
C THR A 114 5.45 18.71 10.58
N ALA A 115 6.33 18.66 11.58
CA ALA A 115 7.28 17.56 11.78
C ALA A 115 6.58 16.19 11.72
N SER A 116 7.18 15.27 10.98
CA SER A 116 6.65 13.92 10.74
C SER A 116 7.47 12.86 11.46
N ALA A 117 8.79 13.07 11.59
CA ALA A 117 9.71 12.10 12.18
C ALA A 117 10.14 12.48 13.61
N PHE A 118 10.07 13.76 13.96
CA PHE A 118 10.49 14.27 15.27
C PHE A 118 9.32 14.42 16.24
N PRO A 119 9.51 14.07 17.53
CA PRO A 119 8.50 14.40 18.53
C PRO A 119 8.43 15.91 18.73
N ILE A 120 7.22 16.43 18.63
CA ILE A 120 6.84 17.78 19.02
C ILE A 120 7.31 18.10 20.42
N ALA A 121 7.27 17.16 21.37
CA ALA A 121 7.78 17.39 22.72
C ALA A 121 9.28 17.77 22.75
N VAL A 122 10.10 17.17 21.87
CA VAL A 122 11.52 17.51 21.75
C VAL A 122 11.70 18.88 21.10
N ILE A 123 10.95 19.17 20.04
CA ILE A 123 10.96 20.48 19.40
C ILE A 123 10.55 21.57 20.40
N ALA A 124 9.41 21.39 21.06
CA ALA A 124 8.85 22.31 22.04
C ALA A 124 9.77 22.53 23.25
N SER A 125 10.39 21.49 23.79
CA SER A 125 11.30 21.63 24.94
C SER A 125 12.56 22.45 24.63
N ARG A 126 13.02 22.44 23.38
CA ARG A 126 14.23 23.16 22.94
C ARG A 126 13.95 24.51 22.29
N ALA A 127 12.75 24.70 21.73
CA ALA A 127 12.29 25.96 21.18
C ALA A 127 11.65 26.86 22.26
N GLY A 128 11.01 26.29 23.28
CA GLY A 128 10.29 26.98 24.35
C GLY A 128 8.76 26.86 24.24
N ARG A 129 8.02 27.51 25.15
CA ARG A 129 6.54 27.64 25.11
C ARG A 129 5.79 26.31 24.91
N MET A 130 6.18 25.27 25.66
CA MET A 130 5.69 23.90 25.47
C MET A 130 4.17 23.77 25.55
N THR A 131 3.50 24.49 26.46
CA THR A 131 2.04 24.45 26.60
C THR A 131 1.28 25.01 25.39
N ARG A 132 1.96 25.84 24.58
CA ARG A 132 1.43 26.49 23.37
C ARG A 132 1.96 25.87 22.08
N THR A 133 2.71 24.78 22.17
CA THR A 133 3.28 24.09 21.00
C THR A 133 2.53 22.79 20.72
N ILE A 134 2.23 22.54 19.45
CA ILE A 134 1.49 21.36 18.98
C ILE A 134 2.04 20.86 17.64
N GLY A 135 1.81 19.60 17.31
CA GLY A 135 2.03 19.10 15.95
C GLY A 135 0.80 19.31 15.11
N LEU A 136 1.01 19.78 13.89
CA LEU A 136 0.00 19.86 12.84
C LEU A 136 0.59 19.20 11.61
N HIS A 137 0.57 17.87 11.59
CA HIS A 137 1.21 17.09 10.54
C HIS A 137 0.19 16.71 9.46
N PRO A 138 0.24 17.32 8.27
CA PRO A 138 -0.70 16.96 7.23
C PRO A 138 -0.26 15.66 6.56
N CYS A 139 -1.20 14.75 6.35
CA CYS A 139 -0.94 13.55 5.58
C CYS A 139 -0.69 13.93 4.11
N HIS A 140 0.18 13.18 3.41
CA HIS A 140 0.77 13.57 2.12
C HIS A 140 -0.24 13.97 1.03
N ASP A 141 0.14 14.92 0.15
CA ASP A 141 -0.52 15.50 -1.04
C ASP A 141 -1.96 16.03 -0.91
N GLY A 142 -2.72 15.61 0.10
CA GLY A 142 -4.13 15.95 0.24
C GLY A 142 -4.42 17.35 0.75
N VAL A 143 -3.44 18.07 1.31
CA VAL A 143 -3.60 19.51 1.63
C VAL A 143 -3.62 20.36 0.36
N ALA A 144 -2.96 19.93 -0.71
CA ALA A 144 -2.93 20.68 -1.97
C ALA A 144 -4.15 20.37 -2.86
N ALA A 145 -4.65 19.14 -2.85
CA ALA A 145 -5.81 18.73 -3.66
C ALA A 145 -7.14 19.26 -3.12
N ALA A 146 -8.12 19.52 -4.00
CA ALA A 146 -9.53 19.70 -3.61
C ALA A 146 -10.13 18.33 -3.25
N GLY A 147 -10.63 18.16 -2.03
CA GLY A 147 -11.03 16.86 -1.48
C GLY A 147 -10.50 16.62 -0.06
N GLY A 148 -11.28 15.88 0.74
CA GLY A 148 -10.99 15.59 2.14
C GLY A 148 -9.68 14.80 2.32
N SER A 149 -8.75 15.38 3.07
CA SER A 149 -7.50 14.76 3.53
C SER A 149 -7.46 14.75 5.07
N ALA A 150 -6.57 13.96 5.67
CA ALA A 150 -6.38 13.91 7.11
C ALA A 150 -5.18 14.76 7.57
N VAL A 151 -5.30 15.33 8.76
CA VAL A 151 -4.21 16.01 9.47
C VAL A 151 -4.09 15.39 10.84
N GLU A 152 -2.88 14.95 11.18
CA GLU A 152 -2.55 14.49 12.51
C GLU A 152 -2.30 15.70 13.42
N ILE A 153 -3.06 15.78 14.51
CA ILE A 153 -2.92 16.81 15.54
C ILE A 153 -2.18 16.16 16.71
N LEU A 154 -0.88 16.42 16.82
CA LEU A 154 0.01 15.75 17.76
C LEU A 154 0.14 16.57 19.03
N GLU A 155 -0.46 16.11 20.13
CA GLU A 155 -0.39 16.79 21.43
C GLU A 155 0.81 16.31 22.25
N THR A 156 1.55 17.23 22.87
CA THR A 156 2.56 16.87 23.87
C THR A 156 1.88 16.65 25.22
N PRO A 157 2.52 15.95 26.19
CA PRO A 157 1.96 15.75 27.52
C PRO A 157 1.61 17.04 28.28
N VAL A 158 2.10 18.20 27.83
CA VAL A 158 1.90 19.50 28.48
C VAL A 158 1.17 20.50 27.58
N THR A 159 0.78 20.13 26.35
CA THR A 159 0.05 21.04 25.45
C THR A 159 -1.33 21.37 26.05
N ASP A 160 -1.68 22.65 26.10
CA ASP A 160 -2.96 23.10 26.67
C ASP A 160 -4.15 22.52 25.89
N LEU A 161 -5.17 22.02 26.59
CA LEU A 161 -6.39 21.48 25.98
C LEU A 161 -7.12 22.52 25.10
N ALA A 162 -7.05 23.80 25.47
CA ALA A 162 -7.61 24.89 24.66
C ALA A 162 -6.90 25.01 23.30
N VAL A 163 -5.56 24.88 23.27
CA VAL A 163 -4.77 24.91 22.04
C VAL A 163 -5.17 23.76 21.12
N ARG A 164 -5.31 22.54 21.68
CA ARG A 164 -5.82 21.39 20.93
C ARG A 164 -7.21 21.66 20.36
N GLY A 165 -8.12 22.21 21.16
CA GLY A 165 -9.48 22.56 20.73
C GLY A 165 -9.49 23.56 19.57
N ASP A 166 -8.75 24.66 19.70
CA ASP A 166 -8.67 25.72 18.69
C ASP A 166 -8.04 25.23 17.38
N VAL A 167 -7.02 24.36 17.46
CA VAL A 167 -6.38 23.74 16.29
C VAL A 167 -7.32 22.73 15.63
N GLY A 168 -8.08 21.97 16.41
CA GLY A 168 -9.13 21.09 15.88
C GLY A 168 -10.20 21.85 15.11
N LEU A 169 -10.63 23.01 15.62
CA LEU A 169 -11.54 23.92 14.91
C LEU A 169 -10.92 24.49 13.63
N LEU A 170 -9.64 24.90 13.67
CA LEU A 170 -8.92 25.31 12.46
C LEU A 170 -8.91 24.19 11.42
N VAL A 171 -8.55 22.96 11.79
CA VAL A 171 -8.51 21.82 10.86
C VAL A 171 -9.89 21.53 10.26
N ALA A 172 -10.96 21.62 11.06
CA ALA A 172 -12.33 21.51 10.57
C ALA A 172 -12.69 22.63 9.59
N ASP A 173 -12.33 23.88 9.89
CA ASP A 173 -12.52 25.03 8.99
C ASP A 173 -11.76 24.84 7.66
N LEU A 174 -10.63 24.13 7.67
CA LEU A 174 -9.85 23.78 6.48
C LEU A 174 -10.48 22.68 5.62
N GLY A 175 -11.62 22.12 6.02
CA GLY A 175 -12.26 20.98 5.36
C GLY A 175 -11.45 19.68 5.47
N LEU A 176 -10.63 19.55 6.53
CA LEU A 176 -9.72 18.43 6.74
C LEU A 176 -10.19 17.56 7.91
N ALA A 177 -9.91 16.26 7.84
CA ALA A 177 -10.19 15.30 8.91
C ALA A 177 -9.07 15.35 9.97
N GLY A 178 -9.35 15.98 11.11
CA GLY A 178 -8.40 16.04 12.23
C GLY A 178 -8.34 14.73 13.01
N VAL A 179 -7.15 14.13 13.07
CA VAL A 179 -6.87 12.94 13.89
C VAL A 179 -5.96 13.35 15.04
N ALA A 180 -6.54 13.57 16.22
CA ALA A 180 -5.78 13.93 17.42
C ALA A 180 -5.11 12.70 18.04
N THR A 181 -3.80 12.75 18.26
CA THR A 181 -3.01 11.66 18.85
C THR A 181 -1.97 12.23 19.81
N VAL A 182 -1.54 11.43 20.79
CA VAL A 182 -0.45 11.85 21.67
C VAL A 182 0.87 11.68 20.92
N ASP A 183 1.70 12.72 20.96
CA ASP A 183 3.04 12.72 20.38
C ASP A 183 3.98 11.78 21.17
N HIS A 184 3.96 10.51 20.80
CA HIS A 184 4.87 9.52 21.36
C HIS A 184 6.03 9.21 20.42
N HIS A 185 5.79 9.24 19.11
CA HIS A 185 6.60 8.49 18.13
C HIS A 185 6.81 9.21 16.79
N GLY A 186 6.39 10.48 16.66
CA GLY A 186 6.22 11.13 15.36
C GLY A 186 4.83 10.83 14.80
N ALA A 187 4.58 11.23 13.56
CA ALA A 187 3.29 11.04 12.89
C ALA A 187 3.03 9.55 12.61
N LEU A 188 1.81 9.09 12.87
CA LEU A 188 1.37 7.70 12.67
C LEU A 188 1.53 7.27 11.22
N GLY A 189 1.16 8.15 10.30
CA GLY A 189 1.24 7.89 8.87
C GLY A 189 2.67 7.65 8.41
N ALA A 190 3.60 8.51 8.82
CA ALA A 190 5.02 8.37 8.49
C ALA A 190 5.61 7.08 9.06
N CYS A 191 5.23 6.71 10.30
CA CYS A 191 5.68 5.48 10.94
C CYS A 191 5.27 4.22 10.18
N LEU A 192 4.17 4.23 9.42
CA LEU A 192 3.69 3.08 8.64
C LEU A 192 4.08 3.14 7.17
N LEU A 193 3.97 4.31 6.54
CA LEU A 193 4.21 4.49 5.13
C LEU A 193 5.69 4.34 4.78
N LEU A 194 6.58 5.03 5.50
CA LEU A 194 8.00 5.05 5.17
C LEU A 194 8.66 3.66 5.21
N PRO A 195 8.49 2.82 6.24
CA PRO A 195 9.05 1.46 6.23
C PRO A 195 8.43 0.59 5.13
N TYR A 196 7.13 0.72 4.85
CA TYR A 196 6.51 0.02 3.71
C TYR A 196 7.16 0.39 2.37
N LEU A 197 7.41 1.69 2.14
CA LEU A 197 8.11 2.16 0.95
C LEU A 197 9.57 1.67 0.94
N ASN A 198 10.22 1.68 2.09
CA ASN A 198 11.59 1.19 2.27
C ASN A 198 11.72 -0.29 1.89
N ASP A 199 10.77 -1.14 2.32
CA ASP A 199 10.74 -2.56 1.99
C ASP A 199 10.58 -2.78 0.48
N ALA A 200 9.76 -1.97 -0.20
CA ALA A 200 9.63 -2.02 -1.65
C ALA A 200 10.93 -1.63 -2.36
N VAL A 201 11.62 -0.60 -1.87
CA VAL A 201 12.94 -0.21 -2.38
C VAL A 201 13.97 -1.31 -2.12
N ALA A 202 13.95 -1.96 -0.97
CA ALA A 202 14.82 -3.08 -0.65
C ALA A 202 14.58 -4.29 -1.56
N LEU A 203 13.33 -4.63 -1.88
CA LEU A 203 13.00 -5.67 -2.86
C LEU A 203 13.57 -5.33 -4.24
N TYR A 204 13.43 -4.08 -4.68
CA TYR A 204 13.98 -3.63 -5.95
C TYR A 204 15.52 -3.63 -5.95
N GLU A 205 16.16 -3.13 -4.89
CA GLU A 205 17.62 -3.11 -4.73
C GLU A 205 18.23 -4.51 -4.77
N GLN A 206 17.53 -5.50 -4.20
CA GLN A 206 17.92 -6.92 -4.24
C GLN A 206 17.72 -7.58 -5.60
N GLY A 207 17.11 -6.89 -6.57
CA GLY A 207 16.76 -7.45 -7.88
C GLY A 207 15.70 -8.55 -7.78
N TYR A 208 14.86 -8.51 -6.75
CA TYR A 208 13.84 -9.52 -6.47
C TYR A 208 12.73 -9.52 -7.53
N ALA A 209 12.25 -8.34 -7.88
CA ALA A 209 11.25 -8.14 -8.92
C ALA A 209 11.54 -6.83 -9.65
N SER A 210 11.01 -6.69 -10.86
CA SER A 210 11.14 -5.42 -11.58
C SER A 210 10.37 -4.33 -10.83
N ARG A 211 10.81 -3.09 -11.00
CA ARG A 211 10.10 -1.92 -10.47
C ARG A 211 8.62 -1.92 -10.87
N ASP A 212 8.33 -2.26 -12.13
CA ASP A 212 6.98 -2.24 -12.68
C ASP A 212 6.12 -3.39 -12.13
N ASP A 213 6.72 -4.57 -11.89
CA ASP A 213 6.05 -5.70 -11.23
C ASP A 213 5.73 -5.38 -9.78
N ILE A 214 6.65 -4.77 -9.03
CA ILE A 214 6.44 -4.35 -7.64
C ILE A 214 5.27 -3.36 -7.57
N ASP A 215 5.28 -2.36 -8.43
CA ASP A 215 4.23 -1.34 -8.46
C ASP A 215 2.88 -1.90 -8.92
N ALA A 216 2.87 -2.75 -9.96
CA ALA A 216 1.66 -3.41 -10.44
C ALA A 216 1.07 -4.37 -9.39
N ALA A 217 1.92 -5.13 -8.68
CA ALA A 217 1.50 -6.04 -7.63
C ALA A 217 0.73 -5.31 -6.52
N MET A 218 1.28 -4.20 -6.02
CA MET A 218 0.62 -3.46 -4.94
C MET A 218 -0.62 -2.70 -5.43
N ARG A 219 -0.62 -2.16 -6.65
CA ARG A 219 -1.80 -1.49 -7.23
C ARG A 219 -2.96 -2.46 -7.50
N LEU A 220 -2.68 -3.62 -8.07
CA LEU A 220 -3.71 -4.56 -8.53
C LEU A 220 -4.07 -5.61 -7.48
N GLY A 221 -3.13 -5.95 -6.59
CA GLY A 221 -3.33 -6.90 -5.49
C GLY A 221 -3.93 -6.23 -4.25
N CYS A 222 -3.47 -5.03 -3.90
CA CYS A 222 -3.96 -4.29 -2.72
C CYS A 222 -4.89 -3.12 -3.05
N GLY A 223 -5.10 -2.82 -4.34
CA GLY A 223 -5.97 -1.72 -4.76
C GLY A 223 -5.37 -0.32 -4.54
N LEU A 224 -4.05 -0.22 -4.34
CA LEU A 224 -3.41 1.08 -4.11
C LEU A 224 -3.53 1.99 -5.35
N PRO A 225 -3.75 3.31 -5.15
CA PRO A 225 -3.86 4.25 -6.26
C PRO A 225 -2.54 4.39 -7.05
N THR A 226 -1.41 4.23 -6.35
CA THR A 226 -0.04 4.35 -6.87
C THR A 226 0.80 3.21 -6.31
N GLY A 227 1.72 2.68 -7.11
CA GLY A 227 2.67 1.66 -6.63
C GLY A 227 3.73 2.29 -5.72
N PRO A 228 4.35 1.52 -4.80
CA PRO A 228 5.26 2.07 -3.81
C PRO A 228 6.46 2.80 -4.41
N LEU A 229 7.09 2.31 -5.49
CA LEU A 229 8.28 2.97 -6.05
C LEU A 229 7.90 4.27 -6.78
N ALA A 230 6.78 4.29 -7.49
CA ALA A 230 6.21 5.52 -8.03
C ALA A 230 5.75 6.50 -6.93
N HIS A 231 5.38 5.99 -5.75
CA HIS A 231 5.05 6.82 -4.58
C HIS A 231 6.32 7.43 -3.97
N VAL A 232 7.43 6.69 -3.87
CA VAL A 232 8.72 7.28 -3.46
C VAL A 232 9.13 8.41 -4.41
N ASP A 233 8.96 8.23 -5.72
CA ASP A 233 9.24 9.29 -6.68
C ASP A 233 8.32 10.50 -6.57
N ALA A 234 7.06 10.30 -6.15
CA ALA A 234 6.12 11.39 -5.92
C ALA A 234 6.49 12.20 -4.67
N LEU A 235 6.84 11.52 -3.57
CA LEU A 235 7.32 12.12 -2.32
C LEU A 235 8.67 12.84 -2.52
N GLY A 236 9.57 12.21 -3.27
CA GLY A 236 10.96 12.56 -3.39
C GLY A 236 11.84 11.59 -2.60
N VAL A 237 12.86 11.05 -3.27
CA VAL A 237 13.77 10.04 -2.72
C VAL A 237 14.51 10.52 -1.47
N ASP A 238 14.96 11.76 -1.47
CA ASP A 238 15.62 12.41 -0.32
C ASP A 238 14.66 12.62 0.85
N VAL A 239 13.39 12.95 0.59
CA VAL A 239 12.39 13.13 1.65
C VAL A 239 12.13 11.80 2.36
N VAL A 240 12.02 10.71 1.60
CA VAL A 240 11.89 9.36 2.15
C VAL A 240 13.14 8.96 2.92
N LEU A 241 14.33 9.24 2.37
CA LEU A 241 15.62 8.96 3.03
C LEU A 241 15.76 9.71 4.37
N ASP A 242 15.47 11.01 4.39
CA ASP A 242 15.58 11.85 5.59
C ASP A 242 14.58 11.41 6.65
N GLY A 243 13.33 11.12 6.26
CA GLY A 243 12.31 10.63 7.17
C GLY A 243 12.67 9.28 7.79
N LEU A 244 13.15 8.33 6.98
CA LEU A 244 13.63 7.02 7.45
C LEU A 244 14.83 7.17 8.39
N SER A 245 15.81 8.00 8.02
CA SER A 245 17.00 8.24 8.85
C SER A 245 16.64 8.82 10.22
N ALA A 246 15.71 9.77 10.25
CA ALA A 246 15.23 10.36 11.49
C ALA A 246 14.46 9.35 12.36
N LEU A 247 13.65 8.47 11.77
CA LEU A 247 12.98 7.38 12.49
C LEU A 247 13.99 6.33 12.99
N ALA A 248 14.99 5.98 12.18
CA ALA A 248 16.02 5.00 12.54
C ALA A 248 16.87 5.48 13.72
N GLU A 249 17.37 6.72 13.68
CA GLU A 249 18.15 7.32 14.77
C GLU A 249 17.36 7.31 16.09
N ARG A 250 16.05 7.53 16.01
CA ARG A 250 15.17 7.61 17.17
C ARG A 250 14.82 6.24 17.76
N PHE A 251 14.41 5.29 16.91
CA PHE A 251 13.90 4.02 17.38
C PHE A 251 14.98 2.96 17.56
N GLY A 252 16.11 3.10 16.85
CA GLY A 252 17.10 2.02 16.74
C GLY A 252 16.48 0.73 16.18
N ASP A 253 15.38 0.85 15.43
CA ASP A 253 14.66 -0.27 14.84
C ASP A 253 15.04 -0.40 13.37
N ARG A 254 15.49 -1.59 13.00
CA ARG A 254 15.98 -1.93 11.66
C ARG A 254 14.96 -1.65 10.55
N ARG A 255 13.66 -1.69 10.84
CA ARG A 255 12.62 -1.37 9.85
C ARG A 255 12.73 0.04 9.26
N TYR A 256 13.27 0.97 10.04
CA TYR A 256 13.45 2.35 9.60
C TYR A 256 14.82 2.60 8.98
N GLU A 257 15.76 1.64 9.04
CA GLU A 257 17.07 1.78 8.39
C GLU A 257 16.88 1.96 6.88
N PRO A 258 17.28 3.10 6.30
CA PRO A 258 17.05 3.35 4.88
C PRO A 258 17.76 2.33 3.99
N ALA A 259 17.08 1.83 2.98
CA ALA A 259 17.66 1.02 1.93
C ALA A 259 18.83 1.78 1.28
N GLY A 260 19.94 1.08 1.02
CA GLY A 260 21.17 1.70 0.53
C GLY A 260 20.97 2.41 -0.81
N LEU A 261 20.03 1.93 -1.62
CA LEU A 261 19.67 2.55 -2.90
C LEU A 261 19.14 3.98 -2.75
N LEU A 262 18.37 4.29 -1.70
CA LEU A 262 17.84 5.64 -1.46
C LEU A 262 18.98 6.66 -1.33
N SER A 263 20.01 6.34 -0.54
CA SER A 263 21.19 7.18 -0.35
C SER A 263 21.95 7.41 -1.66
N ARG A 264 22.15 6.34 -2.46
CA ARG A 264 22.82 6.44 -3.77
C ARG A 264 22.04 7.30 -4.76
N MET A 265 20.72 7.14 -4.82
CA MET A 265 19.84 7.92 -5.70
C MET A 265 19.79 9.40 -5.29
N ALA A 266 19.65 9.68 -3.99
CA ALA A 266 19.67 11.06 -3.47
C ALA A 266 21.00 11.75 -3.79
N THR A 267 22.13 11.06 -3.56
CA THR A 267 23.48 11.57 -3.89
C THR A 267 23.64 11.85 -5.39
N ALA A 268 23.01 11.03 -6.25
CA ALA A 268 23.02 11.20 -7.69
C ALA A 268 22.02 12.25 -8.21
N GLY A 269 21.25 12.92 -7.35
CA GLY A 269 20.23 13.88 -7.75
C GLY A 269 19.00 13.26 -8.42
N LEU A 270 18.78 11.95 -8.25
CA LEU A 270 17.63 11.20 -8.75
C LEU A 270 16.49 11.29 -7.73
N LEU A 271 15.88 12.47 -7.61
CA LEU A 271 14.93 12.84 -6.55
C LEU A 271 13.46 12.61 -6.93
N GLY A 272 13.18 11.80 -7.95
CA GLY A 272 11.83 11.48 -8.39
C GLY A 272 11.22 12.51 -9.34
N ARG A 273 9.92 12.78 -9.20
CA ARG A 273 9.15 13.66 -10.11
C ARG A 273 9.75 15.07 -10.20
N ARG A 274 10.16 15.62 -9.06
CA ARG A 274 10.66 17.00 -8.96
C ARG A 274 12.02 17.24 -9.66
N SER A 275 12.81 16.19 -9.87
CA SER A 275 14.04 16.24 -10.68
C SER A 275 13.84 15.67 -12.09
N GLY A 276 12.61 15.32 -12.47
CA GLY A 276 12.28 14.64 -13.73
C GLY A 276 12.73 13.19 -13.80
N ARG A 277 13.36 12.66 -12.74
CA ARG A 277 13.92 11.31 -12.70
C ARG A 277 14.15 10.81 -11.27
N GLY A 278 13.72 9.58 -11.01
CA GLY A 278 14.01 8.78 -9.81
C GLY A 278 14.02 7.30 -10.17
N PHE A 279 13.12 6.49 -9.58
CA PHE A 279 12.85 5.12 -10.05
C PHE A 279 12.31 5.12 -11.47
N TYR A 280 11.52 6.14 -11.83
CA TYR A 280 10.94 6.38 -13.14
C TYR A 280 11.51 7.64 -13.80
N ARG A 281 11.16 7.84 -15.07
CA ARG A 281 11.40 9.09 -15.80
C ARG A 281 10.10 9.85 -15.98
N TYR A 282 10.17 11.16 -15.81
CA TYR A 282 9.04 12.05 -15.91
C TYR A 282 9.30 13.10 -16.99
N SER A 283 8.28 13.34 -17.80
CA SER A 283 8.28 14.45 -18.74
C SER A 283 8.28 15.80 -17.97
N PRO A 284 8.65 16.93 -18.61
CA PRO A 284 8.69 18.25 -17.96
C PRO A 284 7.35 18.71 -17.36
N ASP A 285 6.24 18.17 -17.85
CA ASP A 285 4.88 18.35 -17.36
C ASP A 285 4.52 17.42 -16.18
N GLY A 286 5.47 16.61 -15.70
CA GLY A 286 5.28 15.65 -14.61
C GLY A 286 4.57 14.37 -15.03
N ALA A 287 4.23 14.21 -16.31
CA ALA A 287 3.57 13.01 -16.81
C ALA A 287 4.53 11.81 -16.86
N TYR A 288 3.98 10.63 -16.60
CA TYR A 288 4.67 9.35 -16.75
C TYR A 288 5.10 9.18 -18.22
N SER A 289 6.38 8.92 -18.47
CA SER A 289 6.87 8.59 -19.82
C SER A 289 7.01 7.07 -19.97
N PRO A 290 6.16 6.40 -20.79
CA PRO A 290 6.22 4.95 -20.98
C PRO A 290 7.48 4.47 -21.70
N ASP A 291 8.21 5.35 -22.39
CA ASP A 291 9.45 5.01 -23.12
C ASP A 291 10.71 4.99 -22.22
N GLY A 292 10.53 5.16 -20.90
CA GLY A 292 11.60 5.24 -19.90
C GLY A 292 12.12 3.90 -19.38
N ALA A 293 12.31 2.89 -20.24
CA ALA A 293 13.19 1.78 -19.91
C ALA A 293 14.63 2.30 -19.85
N GLY A 294 15.11 2.67 -18.66
CA GLY A 294 16.53 2.98 -18.46
C GLY A 294 16.88 3.42 -17.02
N PRO A 295 18.07 3.06 -16.52
CA PRO A 295 18.20 2.43 -15.20
C PRO A 295 18.56 3.36 -14.04
N VAL A 296 18.25 2.93 -12.81
CA VAL A 296 19.29 2.57 -11.83
C VAL A 296 19.38 1.04 -11.90
N ASP A 297 20.35 0.49 -12.63
CA ASP A 297 20.40 -0.94 -12.96
C ASP A 297 20.81 -1.75 -11.73
N ALA A 298 19.86 -2.07 -10.86
CA ALA A 298 19.87 -3.40 -10.27
C ALA A 298 19.22 -4.28 -11.33
N ARG A 299 20.04 -4.90 -12.20
CA ARG A 299 19.53 -5.95 -13.10
C ARG A 299 18.72 -6.90 -12.22
N PRO A 300 17.42 -7.08 -12.43
CA PRO A 300 16.72 -8.14 -11.74
C PRO A 300 17.46 -9.44 -12.08
N ASN A 301 17.57 -10.35 -11.11
CA ASN A 301 18.04 -11.71 -11.38
C ASN A 301 16.95 -12.51 -12.12
N THR A 302 16.20 -11.85 -13.00
CA THR A 302 15.38 -12.46 -14.04
C THR A 302 16.17 -12.22 -15.32
N ALA A 303 16.73 -13.29 -15.88
CA ALA A 303 17.41 -13.22 -17.17
C ALA A 303 16.53 -12.43 -18.14
N ALA A 304 17.10 -11.39 -18.78
CA ALA A 304 16.38 -10.59 -19.76
C ALA A 304 15.77 -11.53 -20.82
N PRO A 305 14.51 -11.31 -21.24
CA PRO A 305 13.91 -12.08 -22.30
C PRO A 305 14.82 -12.09 -23.52
N ARG A 306 15.26 -13.27 -23.97
CA ARG A 306 16.08 -13.43 -25.17
C ARG A 306 15.16 -13.28 -26.38
N PRO A 307 15.41 -12.33 -27.31
CA PRO A 307 14.55 -12.16 -28.48
C PRO A 307 14.46 -13.47 -29.28
N GLY A 308 13.27 -14.04 -29.36
CA GLY A 308 12.98 -15.27 -30.12
C GLY A 308 13.02 -16.60 -29.35
N ALA A 309 13.34 -16.61 -28.04
CA ALA A 309 13.33 -17.83 -27.22
C ALA A 309 12.16 -17.93 -26.22
N ASP A 310 11.34 -16.87 -26.08
CA ASP A 310 10.39 -16.66 -24.97
C ASP A 310 8.89 -16.74 -25.33
N ALA A 311 8.53 -17.29 -26.48
CA ALA A 311 7.12 -17.53 -26.75
C ALA A 311 6.65 -18.72 -25.91
N GLY A 312 5.94 -18.45 -24.81
CA GLY A 312 5.26 -19.48 -24.03
C GLY A 312 4.37 -20.35 -24.93
N ARG A 313 4.19 -21.62 -24.55
CA ARG A 313 3.32 -22.55 -25.26
C ARG A 313 1.87 -22.06 -25.21
N PRO A 314 1.08 -22.24 -26.28
CA PRO A 314 -0.35 -21.93 -26.21
C PRO A 314 -1.04 -22.86 -25.20
N VAL A 315 -1.84 -22.28 -24.31
CA VAL A 315 -2.69 -23.01 -23.37
C VAL A 315 -4.11 -23.00 -23.94
N ALA A 316 -4.57 -24.15 -24.42
CA ALA A 316 -5.92 -24.33 -24.95
C ALA A 316 -6.86 -24.97 -23.92
N THR A 317 -6.32 -25.75 -22.98
CA THR A 317 -7.08 -26.50 -21.97
C THR A 317 -6.47 -26.35 -20.58
N VAL A 318 -7.34 -26.19 -19.57
CA VAL A 318 -6.92 -25.96 -18.17
C VAL A 318 -7.43 -27.08 -17.27
N GLY A 319 -6.54 -27.68 -16.51
CA GLY A 319 -6.86 -28.57 -15.41
C GLY A 319 -6.79 -27.84 -14.08
N ILE A 320 -7.66 -28.17 -13.13
CA ILE A 320 -7.65 -27.62 -11.78
C ILE A 320 -7.76 -28.76 -10.79
N VAL A 321 -6.82 -28.84 -9.84
CA VAL A 321 -6.87 -29.84 -8.76
C VAL A 321 -7.26 -29.15 -7.46
N GLY A 322 -8.47 -29.44 -6.98
CA GLY A 322 -9.04 -28.83 -5.79
C GLY A 322 -10.52 -28.51 -5.96
N SER A 323 -11.21 -28.33 -4.84
CA SER A 323 -12.65 -28.00 -4.82
C SER A 323 -12.98 -26.87 -3.84
N GLY A 324 -11.97 -26.18 -3.32
CA GLY A 324 -12.13 -25.05 -2.42
C GLY A 324 -12.51 -23.77 -3.15
N THR A 325 -12.69 -22.68 -2.40
CA THR A 325 -13.05 -21.35 -2.95
C THR A 325 -12.11 -20.89 -4.04
N MET A 326 -10.80 -21.07 -3.84
CA MET A 326 -9.79 -20.65 -4.81
C MET A 326 -9.83 -21.51 -6.08
N ALA A 327 -9.93 -22.84 -5.95
CA ALA A 327 -10.10 -23.75 -7.09
C ALA A 327 -11.35 -23.41 -7.93
N GLY A 328 -12.50 -23.19 -7.28
CA GLY A 328 -13.73 -22.77 -7.97
C GLY A 328 -13.60 -21.40 -8.63
N GLY A 329 -12.93 -20.44 -7.97
CA GLY A 329 -12.67 -19.13 -8.54
C GLY A 329 -11.76 -19.17 -9.79
N ILE A 330 -10.70 -19.98 -9.77
CA ILE A 330 -9.83 -20.18 -10.94
C ILE A 330 -10.61 -20.87 -12.06
N ALA A 331 -11.45 -21.86 -11.72
CA ALA A 331 -12.29 -22.55 -12.70
C ALA A 331 -13.24 -21.58 -13.40
N GLU A 332 -13.92 -20.71 -12.64
CA GLU A 332 -14.78 -19.67 -13.18
C GLU A 332 -14.02 -18.74 -14.13
N VAL A 333 -12.82 -18.29 -13.74
CA VAL A 333 -11.97 -17.42 -14.58
C VAL A 333 -11.62 -18.11 -15.90
N ALA A 334 -11.19 -19.37 -15.86
CA ALA A 334 -10.79 -20.12 -17.05
C ALA A 334 -11.95 -20.33 -18.03
N VAL A 335 -13.13 -20.75 -17.55
CA VAL A 335 -14.28 -20.97 -18.44
C VAL A 335 -14.86 -19.68 -19.01
N ARG A 336 -14.77 -18.57 -18.27
CA ARG A 336 -15.16 -17.23 -18.75
C ARG A 336 -14.19 -16.69 -19.79
N ALA A 337 -12.91 -17.06 -19.72
CA ALA A 337 -11.92 -16.78 -20.75
C ALA A 337 -12.10 -17.67 -22.00
N GLY A 338 -13.05 -18.60 -22.00
CA GLY A 338 -13.34 -19.48 -23.12
C GLY A 338 -12.50 -20.76 -23.16
N LEU A 339 -11.74 -21.05 -22.10
CA LEU A 339 -10.89 -22.25 -22.03
C LEU A 339 -11.69 -23.44 -21.48
N PRO A 340 -11.74 -24.58 -22.20
CA PRO A 340 -12.19 -25.85 -21.65
C PRO A 340 -11.44 -26.17 -20.35
N THR A 341 -12.19 -26.44 -19.28
CA THR A 341 -11.64 -26.58 -17.93
C THR A 341 -12.11 -27.87 -17.27
N THR A 342 -11.15 -28.66 -16.79
CA THR A 342 -11.39 -29.90 -16.04
C THR A 342 -11.04 -29.71 -14.56
N LEU A 343 -12.02 -29.75 -13.68
CA LEU A 343 -11.84 -29.67 -12.24
C LEU A 343 -11.83 -31.07 -11.61
N VAL A 344 -10.75 -31.40 -10.91
CA VAL A 344 -10.61 -32.65 -10.16
C VAL A 344 -10.74 -32.38 -8.67
N ALA A 345 -11.75 -33.00 -8.06
CA ALA A 345 -11.97 -32.95 -6.62
C ALA A 345 -11.64 -34.31 -5.98
N ARG A 346 -11.47 -34.33 -4.65
CA ARG A 346 -11.18 -35.56 -3.89
C ARG A 346 -12.31 -36.62 -3.92
N SER A 347 -13.51 -36.25 -4.36
CA SER A 347 -14.65 -37.17 -4.50
C SER A 347 -15.67 -36.61 -5.49
N ALA A 348 -16.52 -37.49 -6.03
CA ALA A 348 -17.55 -37.09 -6.99
C ALA A 348 -18.58 -36.13 -6.38
N ILE A 349 -18.82 -36.23 -5.06
CA ILE A 349 -19.70 -35.30 -4.33
C ILE A 349 -19.07 -33.90 -4.32
N ARG A 350 -17.79 -33.79 -3.94
CA ARG A 350 -17.08 -32.51 -3.94
C ARG A 350 -16.94 -31.88 -5.34
N ALA A 351 -16.80 -32.71 -6.37
CA ALA A 351 -16.80 -32.25 -7.76
C ALA A 351 -18.14 -31.58 -8.14
N LYS A 352 -19.27 -32.22 -7.80
CA LYS A 352 -20.60 -31.64 -8.03
C LYS A 352 -20.83 -30.36 -7.22
N GLU A 353 -20.41 -30.33 -5.96
CA GLU A 353 -20.47 -29.13 -5.13
C GLU A 353 -19.67 -27.97 -5.74
N ALA A 354 -18.46 -28.23 -6.25
CA ALA A 354 -17.62 -27.21 -6.89
C ALA A 354 -18.30 -26.61 -8.13
N VAL A 355 -18.92 -27.45 -8.98
CA VAL A 355 -19.70 -26.98 -10.14
C VAL A 355 -20.85 -26.09 -9.69
N ALA A 356 -21.64 -26.53 -8.70
CA ALA A 356 -22.75 -25.74 -8.20
C ALA A 356 -22.31 -24.37 -7.63
N VAL A 357 -21.14 -24.31 -6.98
CA VAL A 357 -20.57 -23.04 -6.50
C VAL A 357 -20.18 -22.11 -7.65
N VAL A 358 -19.57 -22.65 -8.71
CA VAL A 358 -19.20 -21.88 -9.91
C VAL A 358 -20.46 -21.36 -10.62
N GLU A 359 -21.46 -22.22 -10.83
CA GLU A 359 -22.75 -21.83 -11.43
C GLU A 359 -23.44 -20.72 -10.62
N ALA A 360 -23.52 -20.87 -9.29
CA ALA A 360 -24.10 -19.84 -8.42
C ALA A 360 -23.31 -18.52 -8.48
N SER A 361 -22.00 -18.57 -8.68
CA SER A 361 -21.16 -17.39 -8.86
C SER A 361 -21.45 -16.68 -10.19
N LEU A 362 -21.53 -17.44 -11.28
CA LEU A 362 -21.88 -16.94 -12.62
C LEU A 362 -23.29 -16.33 -12.65
N GLU A 363 -24.27 -16.97 -12.02
CA GLU A 363 -25.64 -16.43 -11.92
C GLU A 363 -25.69 -15.11 -11.13
N ARG A 364 -24.89 -14.98 -10.06
CA ARG A 364 -24.76 -13.69 -9.35
C ARG A 364 -24.16 -12.61 -10.24
N ALA A 365 -23.24 -12.96 -11.15
CA ALA A 365 -22.69 -12.00 -12.10
C ALA A 365 -23.74 -11.55 -13.14
N VAL A 366 -24.69 -12.43 -13.52
CA VAL A 366 -25.85 -12.05 -14.35
C VAL A 366 -26.77 -11.09 -13.62
N VAL A 367 -27.11 -11.38 -12.35
CA VAL A 367 -27.95 -10.49 -11.52
C VAL A 367 -27.32 -9.11 -11.37
N ARG A 368 -25.97 -9.03 -11.33
CA ARG A 368 -25.21 -7.78 -11.28
C ARG A 368 -25.01 -7.11 -12.64
N GLY A 369 -25.58 -7.65 -13.72
CA GLY A 369 -25.44 -7.12 -15.09
C GLY A 369 -24.03 -7.23 -15.67
N ARG A 370 -23.15 -8.06 -15.10
CA ARG A 370 -21.77 -8.25 -15.58
C ARG A 370 -21.64 -9.34 -16.64
N LEU A 371 -22.62 -10.25 -16.73
CA LEU A 371 -22.68 -11.35 -17.70
C LEU A 371 -24.11 -11.52 -18.22
N THR A 372 -24.25 -12.11 -19.40
CA THR A 372 -25.54 -12.56 -19.95
C THR A 372 -25.82 -14.03 -19.60
N ARG A 373 -27.08 -14.48 -19.76
CA ARG A 373 -27.42 -15.90 -19.57
C ARG A 373 -26.74 -16.81 -20.59
N ASP A 374 -26.46 -16.31 -21.79
CA ASP A 374 -25.74 -17.05 -22.82
C ASP A 374 -24.26 -17.22 -22.46
N ASP A 375 -23.65 -16.20 -21.83
CA ASP A 375 -22.30 -16.31 -21.28
C ASP A 375 -22.21 -17.39 -20.20
N VAL A 376 -23.22 -17.47 -19.31
CA VAL A 376 -23.29 -18.52 -18.28
C VAL A 376 -23.40 -19.91 -18.92
N ARG A 377 -24.30 -20.09 -19.89
CA ARG A 377 -24.44 -21.37 -20.60
C ARG A 377 -23.15 -21.79 -21.30
N ALA A 378 -22.47 -20.85 -21.95
CA ALA A 378 -21.21 -21.10 -22.61
C ALA A 378 -20.09 -21.44 -21.60
N ALA A 379 -20.01 -20.74 -20.47
CA ALA A 379 -19.05 -21.00 -19.41
C ALA A 379 -19.28 -22.37 -18.76
N THR A 380 -20.52 -22.68 -18.34
CA THR A 380 -20.86 -23.97 -17.75
C THR A 380 -20.62 -25.12 -18.74
N GLY A 381 -20.91 -24.93 -20.03
CA GLY A 381 -20.63 -25.93 -21.07
C GLY A 381 -19.14 -26.25 -21.27
N ARG A 382 -18.23 -25.42 -20.75
CA ARG A 382 -16.77 -25.64 -20.79
C ARG A 382 -16.24 -26.27 -19.50
N LEU A 383 -17.04 -26.38 -18.43
CA LEU A 383 -16.62 -26.92 -17.14
C LEU A 383 -16.98 -28.40 -17.04
N THR A 384 -15.98 -29.25 -16.88
CA THR A 384 -16.18 -30.65 -16.50
C THR A 384 -15.59 -30.87 -15.11
N ALA A 385 -16.32 -31.52 -14.20
CA ALA A 385 -15.80 -31.85 -12.88
C ALA A 385 -15.86 -33.36 -12.60
N THR A 386 -14.78 -33.91 -12.07
CA THR A 386 -14.64 -35.35 -11.81
C THR A 386 -13.85 -35.62 -10.52
N ALA A 387 -13.87 -36.86 -10.06
CA ALA A 387 -12.97 -37.36 -9.03
C ALA A 387 -11.74 -38.07 -9.60
N ASP A 388 -11.74 -38.32 -10.90
CA ASP A 388 -10.68 -39.04 -11.59
C ASP A 388 -9.60 -38.08 -12.07
N VAL A 389 -8.41 -38.20 -11.48
CA VAL A 389 -7.23 -37.42 -11.85
C VAL A 389 -6.80 -37.69 -13.30
N ALA A 390 -7.11 -38.88 -13.86
CA ALA A 390 -6.73 -39.25 -15.22
C ALA A 390 -7.33 -38.31 -16.28
N ALA A 391 -8.42 -37.62 -15.96
CA ALA A 391 -9.04 -36.62 -16.83
C ALA A 391 -8.14 -35.39 -17.11
N LEU A 392 -7.02 -35.25 -16.40
CA LEU A 392 -6.04 -34.18 -16.62
C LEU A 392 -5.01 -34.50 -17.70
N ALA A 393 -5.00 -35.72 -18.25
CA ALA A 393 -3.94 -36.21 -19.14
C ALA A 393 -3.64 -35.27 -20.33
N GLU A 394 -4.68 -34.70 -20.92
CA GLU A 394 -4.59 -33.84 -22.12
C GLU A 394 -4.49 -32.33 -21.81
N CYS A 395 -4.51 -31.92 -20.54
CA CYS A 395 -4.46 -30.50 -20.17
C CYS A 395 -3.10 -29.86 -20.49
N ASP A 396 -3.12 -28.62 -20.98
CA ASP A 396 -1.89 -27.86 -21.28
C ASP A 396 -1.31 -27.18 -20.02
N LEU A 397 -2.19 -26.73 -19.13
CA LEU A 397 -1.88 -26.13 -17.84
C LEU A 397 -2.70 -26.83 -16.76
N VAL A 398 -2.06 -27.28 -15.68
CA VAL A 398 -2.76 -27.80 -14.49
C VAL A 398 -2.44 -26.92 -13.29
N VAL A 399 -3.47 -26.32 -12.69
CA VAL A 399 -3.33 -25.48 -11.49
C VAL A 399 -3.78 -26.24 -10.25
N GLU A 400 -2.85 -26.45 -9.33
CA GLU A 400 -3.09 -27.02 -8.01
C GLU A 400 -3.61 -25.93 -7.06
N ALA A 401 -4.75 -26.24 -6.44
CA ALA A 401 -5.51 -25.38 -5.53
C ALA A 401 -6.14 -26.19 -4.38
N VAL A 402 -5.33 -27.03 -3.73
CA VAL A 402 -5.70 -27.82 -2.55
C VAL A 402 -5.27 -27.12 -1.25
N ALA A 403 -5.36 -27.84 -0.12
CA ALA A 403 -4.99 -27.30 1.18
C ALA A 403 -3.55 -26.75 1.19
N GLU A 404 -3.34 -25.67 1.95
CA GLU A 404 -2.03 -25.00 2.09
C GLU A 404 -1.11 -25.79 3.04
N ASP A 405 -0.78 -27.01 2.64
CA ASP A 405 0.10 -27.95 3.32
C ASP A 405 1.07 -28.55 2.31
N LEU A 406 2.37 -28.51 2.64
CA LEU A 406 3.42 -28.90 1.68
C LEU A 406 3.38 -30.40 1.34
N ASP A 407 3.09 -31.27 2.31
CA ASP A 407 3.05 -32.72 2.09
C ASP A 407 1.84 -33.10 1.22
N VAL A 408 0.69 -32.47 1.47
CA VAL A 408 -0.50 -32.62 0.64
C VAL A 408 -0.21 -32.18 -0.80
N LYS A 409 0.40 -31.01 -1.00
CA LYS A 409 0.75 -30.51 -2.34
C LYS A 409 1.78 -31.43 -3.03
N ARG A 410 2.84 -31.86 -2.35
CA ARG A 410 3.82 -32.81 -2.90
C ARG A 410 3.17 -34.10 -3.38
N GLY A 411 2.21 -34.64 -2.62
CA GLY A 411 1.43 -35.82 -3.04
C GLY A 411 0.61 -35.58 -4.30
N VAL A 412 -0.02 -34.40 -4.42
CA VAL A 412 -0.74 -33.99 -5.64
C VAL A 412 0.21 -33.85 -6.83
N PHE A 413 1.34 -33.16 -6.65
CA PHE A 413 2.34 -32.97 -7.70
C PHE A 413 2.92 -34.30 -8.21
N ALA A 414 3.26 -35.23 -7.32
CA ALA A 414 3.71 -36.57 -7.70
C ALA A 414 2.66 -37.38 -8.48
N THR A 415 1.37 -37.07 -8.28
CA THR A 415 0.25 -37.73 -8.95
C THR A 415 0.02 -37.13 -10.34
N ILE A 416 -0.10 -35.80 -10.44
CA ILE A 416 -0.33 -35.12 -11.73
C ILE A 416 0.88 -35.24 -12.67
N ASP A 417 2.10 -35.37 -12.13
CA ASP A 417 3.31 -35.60 -12.92
C ASP A 417 3.23 -36.89 -13.74
N LYS A 418 2.68 -37.96 -13.17
CA LYS A 418 2.54 -39.26 -13.84
C LYS A 418 1.42 -39.30 -14.88
N VAL A 419 0.43 -38.43 -14.74
CA VAL A 419 -0.83 -38.50 -15.48
C VAL A 419 -0.85 -37.53 -16.65
N THR A 420 -0.34 -36.32 -16.45
CA THR A 420 -0.34 -35.28 -17.49
C THR A 420 0.74 -35.57 -18.53
N ARG A 421 0.44 -35.31 -19.80
CA ARG A 421 1.40 -35.51 -20.90
C ARG A 421 2.67 -34.66 -20.75
N PRO A 422 3.79 -35.05 -21.40
CA PRO A 422 4.97 -34.20 -21.49
C PRO A 422 4.63 -32.82 -22.09
N GLY A 423 5.21 -31.75 -21.55
CA GLY A 423 4.94 -30.38 -21.97
C GLY A 423 3.74 -29.71 -21.26
N THR A 424 2.97 -30.41 -20.43
CA THR A 424 2.01 -29.77 -19.53
C THR A 424 2.76 -28.94 -18.47
N VAL A 425 2.36 -27.67 -18.30
CA VAL A 425 2.84 -26.82 -17.19
C VAL A 425 2.06 -27.14 -15.92
N LEU A 426 2.77 -27.35 -14.82
CA LEU A 426 2.18 -27.64 -13.51
C LEU A 426 2.32 -26.42 -12.62
N ALA A 427 1.22 -25.76 -12.29
CA ALA A 427 1.20 -24.56 -11.48
C ALA A 427 0.68 -24.85 -10.07
N THR A 428 1.28 -24.26 -9.04
CA THR A 428 0.68 -24.20 -7.69
C THR A 428 0.14 -22.80 -7.41
N SER A 429 -1.10 -22.69 -6.92
CA SER A 429 -1.64 -21.43 -6.40
C SER A 429 -1.41 -21.29 -4.89
N THR A 430 -0.26 -21.76 -4.40
CA THR A 430 0.20 -21.48 -3.04
C THR A 430 0.38 -19.99 -2.81
N SER A 431 0.22 -19.55 -1.56
CA SER A 431 0.37 -18.17 -1.11
C SER A 431 1.69 -17.92 -0.38
N SER A 432 2.29 -18.96 0.20
CA SER A 432 3.47 -18.85 1.08
C SER A 432 4.42 -20.07 1.05
N LEU A 433 4.01 -21.21 0.48
CA LEU A 433 4.85 -22.41 0.43
C LEU A 433 5.85 -22.34 -0.74
N SER A 434 6.94 -23.09 -0.62
CA SER A 434 7.96 -23.15 -1.67
C SER A 434 7.45 -23.89 -2.92
N VAL A 435 7.54 -23.22 -4.07
CA VAL A 435 7.29 -23.81 -5.39
C VAL A 435 8.32 -24.91 -5.67
N LEU A 436 9.59 -24.70 -5.31
CA LEU A 436 10.64 -25.71 -5.42
C LEU A 436 10.31 -26.96 -4.58
N GLY A 437 9.75 -26.76 -3.38
CA GLY A 437 9.24 -27.82 -2.53
C GLY A 437 8.18 -28.68 -3.22
N CYS A 438 7.32 -28.09 -4.05
CA CYS A 438 6.36 -28.81 -4.89
C CYS A 438 7.04 -29.44 -6.12
N ALA A 439 7.94 -28.70 -6.77
CA ALA A 439 8.61 -29.11 -8.00
C ALA A 439 9.48 -30.36 -7.82
N THR A 440 10.17 -30.48 -6.68
CA THR A 440 11.01 -31.65 -6.36
C THR A 440 10.23 -32.95 -6.14
N ALA A 441 8.89 -32.89 -6.06
CA ALA A 441 8.05 -34.08 -6.04
C ALA A 441 7.74 -34.65 -7.44
N THR A 442 8.17 -33.96 -8.51
CA THR A 442 7.97 -34.38 -9.90
C THR A 442 9.27 -34.84 -10.56
N SER A 443 9.14 -35.58 -11.66
CA SER A 443 10.25 -35.96 -12.54
C SER A 443 10.66 -34.86 -13.54
N ARG A 444 9.89 -33.77 -13.61
CA ARG A 444 10.09 -32.60 -14.50
C ARG A 444 9.92 -31.28 -13.73
N PRO A 445 10.81 -31.00 -12.75
CA PRO A 445 10.73 -29.77 -11.97
C PRO A 445 10.81 -28.50 -12.83
N GLN A 446 11.37 -28.59 -14.05
CA GLN A 446 11.47 -27.49 -15.00
C GLN A 446 10.13 -27.02 -15.60
N ASP A 447 9.09 -27.85 -15.54
CA ASP A 447 7.73 -27.51 -15.98
C ASP A 447 6.84 -27.02 -14.83
N VAL A 448 7.40 -26.86 -13.61
CA VAL A 448 6.65 -26.45 -12.42
C VAL A 448 6.84 -24.95 -12.15
N VAL A 449 5.73 -24.26 -11.92
CA VAL A 449 5.66 -22.81 -11.65
C VAL A 449 4.76 -22.53 -10.43
N GLY A 450 4.95 -21.39 -9.78
CA GLY A 450 3.91 -20.83 -8.93
C GLY A 450 3.03 -19.88 -9.74
N MET A 451 1.72 -19.91 -9.49
CA MET A 451 0.72 -19.05 -10.12
C MET A 451 -0.30 -18.67 -9.06
N HIS A 452 0.04 -17.67 -8.26
CA HIS A 452 -0.73 -17.26 -7.09
C HIS A 452 -1.87 -16.32 -7.50
N PHE A 453 -3.11 -16.78 -7.35
CA PHE A 453 -4.32 -16.01 -7.57
C PHE A 453 -4.83 -15.36 -6.28
N PHE A 454 -5.26 -14.10 -6.39
CA PHE A 454 -5.79 -13.35 -5.26
C PHE A 454 -7.29 -13.62 -5.06
N ASN A 455 -7.71 -13.83 -3.82
CA ASN A 455 -9.11 -14.09 -3.48
C ASN A 455 -9.89 -12.76 -3.40
N PRO A 456 -11.03 -12.61 -4.11
CA PRO A 456 -11.67 -13.57 -5.02
C PRO A 456 -11.09 -13.56 -6.44
N ALA A 457 -10.72 -14.74 -6.96
CA ALA A 457 -10.06 -14.86 -8.25
C ALA A 457 -10.84 -14.22 -9.42
N PRO A 458 -12.19 -14.29 -9.51
CA PRO A 458 -12.93 -13.62 -10.59
C PRO A 458 -12.92 -12.08 -10.53
N ALA A 459 -12.72 -11.49 -9.35
CA ALA A 459 -12.74 -10.05 -9.15
C ALA A 459 -11.33 -9.43 -9.22
N MET A 460 -10.32 -10.14 -8.72
CA MET A 460 -8.95 -9.67 -8.67
C MET A 460 -8.27 -9.76 -10.04
N ARG A 461 -7.49 -8.74 -10.41
CA ARG A 461 -6.80 -8.69 -11.71
C ARG A 461 -5.39 -9.27 -11.68
N LEU A 462 -4.76 -9.31 -10.51
CA LEU A 462 -3.36 -9.73 -10.34
C LEU A 462 -3.22 -11.25 -10.28
N VAL A 463 -2.14 -11.76 -10.89
CA VAL A 463 -1.57 -13.08 -10.62
C VAL A 463 -0.06 -12.92 -10.43
N GLU A 464 0.49 -13.47 -9.34
CA GLU A 464 1.94 -13.55 -9.17
C GLU A 464 2.44 -14.87 -9.76
N VAL A 465 3.28 -14.80 -10.78
CA VAL A 465 3.91 -15.97 -11.40
C VAL A 465 5.32 -16.10 -10.86
N SER A 466 5.54 -17.13 -10.05
CA SER A 466 6.83 -17.37 -9.42
C SER A 466 7.59 -18.52 -10.09
N ARG A 467 8.91 -18.36 -10.18
CA ARG A 467 9.80 -19.37 -10.75
C ARG A 467 10.83 -19.83 -9.73
N SER A 468 11.00 -21.15 -9.63
CA SER A 468 12.11 -21.73 -8.88
C SER A 468 13.40 -21.66 -9.69
N VAL A 469 14.52 -21.99 -9.05
CA VAL A 469 15.82 -22.15 -9.74
C VAL A 469 15.82 -23.26 -10.78
N LEU A 470 14.84 -24.19 -10.74
CA LEU A 470 14.73 -25.30 -11.70
C LEU A 470 13.74 -24.99 -12.84
N THR A 471 12.85 -24.01 -12.67
CA THR A 471 11.80 -23.67 -13.62
C THR A 471 12.40 -23.14 -14.93
N SER A 472 12.01 -23.74 -16.05
CA SER A 472 12.43 -23.33 -17.39
C SER A 472 11.83 -21.98 -17.80
N ASP A 473 12.54 -21.25 -18.67
CA ASP A 473 12.05 -19.99 -19.23
C ASP A 473 10.76 -20.21 -20.04
N GLU A 474 10.64 -21.33 -20.76
CA GLU A 474 9.46 -21.71 -21.52
C GLU A 474 8.23 -21.93 -20.63
N ALA A 475 8.35 -22.68 -19.52
CA ALA A 475 7.25 -22.91 -18.60
C ALA A 475 6.81 -21.60 -17.91
N HIS A 476 7.76 -20.75 -17.55
CA HIS A 476 7.48 -19.44 -16.97
C HIS A 476 6.75 -18.52 -17.98
N ALA A 477 7.25 -18.42 -19.22
CA ALA A 477 6.61 -17.66 -20.28
C ALA A 477 5.20 -18.19 -20.62
N THR A 478 5.02 -19.52 -20.59
CA THR A 478 3.70 -20.18 -20.77
C THR A 478 2.72 -19.74 -19.68
N ALA A 479 3.15 -19.71 -18.41
CA ALA A 479 2.31 -19.27 -17.30
C ALA A 479 1.93 -17.78 -17.38
N LEU A 480 2.88 -16.92 -17.79
CA LEU A 480 2.61 -15.50 -18.05
C LEU A 480 1.58 -15.30 -19.17
N ALA A 481 1.76 -16.01 -20.30
CA ALA A 481 0.83 -15.97 -21.42
C ALA A 481 -0.56 -16.51 -21.03
N ALA A 482 -0.60 -17.58 -20.25
CA ALA A 482 -1.86 -18.14 -19.73
C ALA A 482 -2.58 -17.16 -18.81
N ALA A 483 -1.89 -16.49 -17.88
CA ALA A 483 -2.48 -15.45 -17.05
C ALA A 483 -3.08 -14.32 -17.90
N SER A 484 -2.37 -13.86 -18.93
CA SER A 484 -2.89 -12.86 -19.87
C SER A 484 -4.14 -13.35 -20.62
N ALA A 485 -4.15 -14.61 -21.09
CA ALA A 485 -5.31 -15.22 -21.75
C ALA A 485 -6.52 -15.34 -20.82
N LEU A 486 -6.30 -15.50 -19.52
CA LEU A 486 -7.33 -15.48 -18.46
C LEU A 486 -7.84 -14.06 -18.13
N GLY A 487 -7.36 -13.02 -18.84
CA GLY A 487 -7.69 -11.62 -18.56
C GLY A 487 -7.06 -11.10 -17.26
N LYS A 488 -5.96 -11.71 -16.81
CA LYS A 488 -5.20 -11.30 -15.63
C LYS A 488 -3.95 -10.53 -16.03
N HIS A 489 -3.49 -9.69 -15.12
CA HIS A 489 -2.19 -9.05 -15.18
C HIS A 489 -1.21 -9.89 -14.37
N ALA A 490 -0.22 -10.45 -15.05
CA ALA A 490 0.81 -11.27 -14.42
C ALA A 490 2.01 -10.40 -14.02
N VAL A 491 2.52 -10.63 -12.82
CA VAL A 491 3.81 -10.10 -12.37
C VAL A 491 4.78 -11.25 -12.11
N SER A 492 6.07 -11.05 -12.37
CA SER A 492 7.09 -12.08 -12.21
C SER A 492 7.90 -11.90 -10.93
N CYS A 493 8.18 -13.01 -10.22
CA CYS A 493 9.07 -13.02 -9.06
C CYS A 493 9.77 -14.40 -8.91
N PRO A 494 10.89 -14.49 -8.17
CA PRO A 494 11.48 -15.77 -7.81
C PRO A 494 10.65 -16.49 -6.73
N ASP A 495 10.84 -17.80 -6.61
CA ASP A 495 10.24 -18.62 -5.54
C ASP A 495 10.76 -18.20 -4.16
N ARG A 496 9.91 -17.50 -3.41
CA ARG A 496 10.16 -17.04 -2.05
C ARG A 496 8.83 -16.94 -1.31
N THR A 497 8.84 -17.29 -0.02
CA THR A 497 7.69 -17.11 0.88
C THR A 497 7.18 -15.67 0.81
N GLY A 498 5.89 -15.52 0.49
CA GLY A 498 5.18 -14.25 0.45
C GLY A 498 5.23 -13.48 -0.88
N PHE A 499 5.92 -14.00 -1.90
CA PHE A 499 6.00 -13.38 -3.23
C PHE A 499 6.29 -11.87 -3.15
N ILE A 500 5.54 -11.00 -3.84
CA ILE A 500 5.69 -9.55 -3.75
C ILE A 500 4.68 -9.00 -2.75
N VAL A 501 3.39 -9.30 -2.95
CA VAL A 501 2.30 -8.66 -2.19
C VAL A 501 2.39 -9.01 -0.71
N ASN A 502 2.51 -10.28 -0.35
CA ASN A 502 2.51 -10.66 1.06
C ASN A 502 3.81 -10.24 1.76
N ALA A 503 4.92 -10.19 1.03
CA ALA A 503 6.21 -9.70 1.51
C ALA A 503 6.19 -8.20 1.87
N LEU A 504 5.29 -7.40 1.27
CA LEU A 504 5.14 -5.97 1.60
C LEU A 504 3.92 -5.68 2.50
N LEU A 505 2.79 -6.34 2.24
CA LEU A 505 1.52 -6.06 2.91
C LEU A 505 1.54 -6.49 4.38
N PHE A 506 2.02 -7.71 4.67
CA PHE A 506 1.91 -8.24 6.03
C PHE A 506 2.88 -7.59 7.03
N PRO A 507 4.13 -7.23 6.69
CA PRO A 507 4.95 -6.41 7.57
C PRO A 507 4.29 -5.06 7.91
N TYR A 508 3.69 -4.39 6.93
CA TYR A 508 2.92 -3.16 7.13
C TYR A 508 1.73 -3.35 8.09
N LEU A 509 0.92 -4.40 7.88
CA LEU A 509 -0.22 -4.70 8.75
C LEU A 509 0.21 -5.09 10.17
N ASN A 510 1.31 -5.85 10.28
CA ASN A 510 1.87 -6.28 11.55
C ASN A 510 2.42 -5.10 12.35
N GLN A 511 3.03 -4.13 11.67
CA GLN A 511 3.48 -2.91 12.29
C GLN A 511 2.30 -2.09 12.82
N ALA A 512 1.24 -1.91 12.03
CA ALA A 512 0.03 -1.25 12.50
C ALA A 512 -0.51 -1.92 13.78
N ALA A 513 -0.67 -3.25 13.76
CA ALA A 513 -1.10 -4.03 14.93
C ALA A 513 -0.19 -3.84 16.15
N SER A 514 1.13 -3.77 15.94
CA SER A 514 2.12 -3.55 17.01
C SER A 514 1.99 -2.17 17.67
N MET A 515 1.53 -1.15 16.93
CA MET A 515 1.33 0.20 17.48
C MET A 515 0.17 0.26 18.49
N ILE A 516 -0.87 -0.57 18.32
CA ILE A 516 -2.03 -0.61 19.24
C ILE A 516 -1.71 -1.34 20.55
N ALA A 517 -0.81 -2.31 20.54
CA ALA A 517 -0.45 -3.08 21.75
C ALA A 517 0.00 -2.15 22.90
N ARG A 518 0.55 -0.98 22.58
CA ARG A 518 0.99 0.02 23.55
C ARG A 518 -0.11 1.02 23.98
N ARG A 519 -1.33 0.87 23.44
CA ARG A 519 -2.57 1.64 23.74
C ARG A 519 -2.48 3.16 23.55
N TYR A 520 -1.56 3.64 22.71
CA TYR A 520 -1.45 5.07 22.39
C TYR A 520 -2.31 5.52 21.21
N VAL A 521 -2.79 4.55 20.41
CA VAL A 521 -3.59 4.79 19.20
C VAL A 521 -4.74 3.79 19.08
N SER A 522 -5.85 4.24 18.53
CA SER A 522 -7.00 3.39 18.23
C SER A 522 -6.97 2.86 16.78
N PRO A 523 -7.63 1.72 16.49
CA PRO A 523 -7.77 1.24 15.12
C PRO A 523 -8.37 2.26 14.15
N ASP A 524 -9.34 3.05 14.64
CA ASP A 524 -10.05 4.05 13.83
C ASP A 524 -9.17 5.25 13.46
N GLN A 525 -8.31 5.69 14.39
CA GLN A 525 -7.34 6.75 14.13
C GLN A 525 -6.37 6.33 13.03
N VAL A 526 -5.77 5.14 13.16
CA VAL A 526 -4.82 4.62 12.16
C VAL A 526 -5.50 4.43 10.80
N ASP A 527 -6.72 3.85 10.79
CA ASP A 527 -7.46 3.65 9.55
C ASP A 527 -7.82 4.96 8.86
N THR A 528 -8.21 5.98 9.62
CA THR A 528 -8.51 7.31 9.07
C THR A 528 -7.26 7.97 8.51
N VAL A 529 -6.14 7.92 9.23
CA VAL A 529 -4.86 8.45 8.74
C VAL A 529 -4.46 7.78 7.42
N MET A 530 -4.48 6.45 7.36
CA MET A 530 -4.03 5.75 6.15
C MET A 530 -5.01 5.89 4.98
N ALA A 531 -6.32 5.78 5.22
CA ALA A 531 -7.33 5.82 4.17
C ALA A 531 -7.61 7.25 3.69
N ALA A 532 -7.98 8.16 4.59
CA ALA A 532 -8.31 9.54 4.24
C ALA A 532 -7.07 10.42 4.07
N GLY A 533 -6.00 10.15 4.82
CA GLY A 533 -4.75 10.92 4.74
C GLY A 533 -3.88 10.53 3.55
N TYR A 534 -3.58 9.24 3.40
CA TYR A 534 -2.66 8.74 2.37
C TYR A 534 -3.34 8.08 1.16
N GLY A 535 -4.68 8.13 1.10
CA GLY A 535 -5.46 7.64 -0.03
C GLY A 535 -5.46 6.11 -0.18
N PHE A 536 -5.15 5.37 0.89
CA PHE A 536 -5.27 3.92 0.85
C PHE A 536 -6.75 3.53 0.67
N PRO A 537 -7.07 2.49 -0.12
CA PRO A 537 -8.46 2.09 -0.37
C PRO A 537 -9.17 1.65 0.92
N MET A 538 -8.40 1.21 1.91
CA MET A 538 -8.87 0.71 3.19
C MET A 538 -7.81 0.92 4.26
N GLY A 539 -8.22 1.26 5.47
CA GLY A 539 -7.31 1.31 6.62
C GLY A 539 -6.80 -0.08 7.02
N PRO A 540 -5.60 -0.20 7.61
CA PRO A 540 -4.97 -1.49 7.93
C PRO A 540 -5.83 -2.40 8.82
N PHE A 541 -6.55 -1.87 9.81
CA PHE A 541 -7.38 -2.69 10.70
C PHE A 541 -8.67 -3.15 10.05
N GLN A 542 -9.27 -2.31 9.20
CA GLN A 542 -10.39 -2.70 8.38
C GLN A 542 -9.97 -3.82 7.39
N LEU A 543 -8.76 -3.72 6.82
CA LEU A 543 -8.22 -4.74 5.92
C LEU A 543 -7.93 -6.06 6.65
N LEU A 544 -7.30 -6.00 7.84
CA LEU A 544 -7.07 -7.16 8.70
C LEU A 544 -8.38 -7.92 9.00
N ASP A 545 -9.45 -7.19 9.36
CA ASP A 545 -10.75 -7.81 9.64
C ASP A 545 -11.43 -8.40 8.38
N VAL A 546 -11.13 -7.87 7.19
CA VAL A 546 -11.63 -8.40 5.90
C VAL A 546 -10.87 -9.67 5.50
N VAL A 547 -9.54 -9.64 5.57
CA VAL A 547 -8.68 -10.78 5.25
C VAL A 547 -8.93 -11.92 6.23
N GLY A 548 -9.04 -11.59 7.50
CA GLY A 548 -9.13 -12.55 8.60
C GLY A 548 -7.84 -12.55 9.41
N LEU A 549 -7.99 -12.46 10.73
CA LEU A 549 -6.84 -12.32 11.63
C LEU A 549 -6.00 -13.61 11.71
N ASP A 550 -6.63 -14.77 11.62
CA ASP A 550 -5.95 -16.08 11.56
C ASP A 550 -5.14 -16.26 10.28
N ILE A 551 -5.68 -15.83 9.14
CA ILE A 551 -4.95 -15.87 7.86
C ILE A 551 -3.74 -14.94 7.94
N SER A 552 -3.93 -13.73 8.47
CA SER A 552 -2.87 -12.76 8.64
C SER A 552 -1.77 -13.25 9.59
N HIS A 553 -2.17 -13.87 10.70
CA HIS A 553 -1.25 -14.49 11.66
C HIS A 553 -0.46 -15.63 11.02
N ALA A 554 -1.12 -16.55 10.32
CA ALA A 554 -0.46 -17.69 9.68
C ALA A 554 0.56 -17.24 8.61
N ILE A 555 0.25 -16.20 7.83
CA ILE A 555 1.19 -15.66 6.84
C ILE A 555 2.40 -15.02 7.55
N LEU A 556 2.18 -14.26 8.61
CA LEU A 556 3.28 -13.68 9.40
C LEU A 556 4.17 -14.73 10.05
N GLU A 557 3.59 -15.82 10.58
CA GLU A 557 4.35 -16.95 11.09
C GLU A 557 5.25 -17.56 10.00
N ARG A 558 4.70 -17.80 8.80
CA ARG A 558 5.50 -18.31 7.67
C ARG A 558 6.61 -17.36 7.25
N LEU A 559 6.33 -16.06 7.18
CA LEU A 559 7.34 -15.06 6.86
C LEU A 559 8.44 -15.05 7.93
N HIS A 560 8.07 -15.09 9.21
CA HIS A 560 9.02 -15.12 10.32
C HIS A 560 9.85 -16.41 10.34
N GLU A 561 9.24 -17.59 10.15
CA GLU A 561 9.93 -18.87 10.03
C GLU A 561 11.00 -18.85 8.93
N THR A 562 10.71 -18.21 7.79
CA THR A 562 11.62 -18.15 6.65
C THR A 562 12.74 -17.12 6.82
N PHE A 563 12.44 -15.91 7.33
CA PHE A 563 13.41 -14.80 7.34
C PHE A 563 13.99 -14.48 8.73
N GLY A 564 13.36 -14.92 9.82
CA GLY A 564 13.82 -14.75 11.20
C GLY A 564 13.80 -13.31 11.73
N GLY A 565 13.30 -12.35 10.95
CA GLY A 565 13.26 -10.93 11.34
C GLY A 565 12.31 -10.67 12.52
N PRO A 566 12.72 -9.92 13.56
CA PRO A 566 11.85 -9.57 14.68
C PRO A 566 10.61 -8.78 14.25
N GLU A 567 10.70 -8.01 13.17
CA GLU A 567 9.59 -7.27 12.57
C GLU A 567 8.48 -8.15 11.97
N LEU A 568 8.80 -9.41 11.68
CA LEU A 568 7.86 -10.38 11.12
C LEU A 568 7.16 -11.21 12.20
N VAL A 569 7.61 -11.13 13.45
CA VAL A 569 6.94 -11.79 14.58
C VAL A 569 5.51 -11.25 14.66
N PRO A 570 4.46 -12.09 14.61
CA PRO A 570 3.08 -11.63 14.74
C PRO A 570 2.90 -10.77 15.99
N ALA A 571 2.26 -9.60 15.83
CA ALA A 571 2.03 -8.69 16.93
C ALA A 571 1.23 -9.37 18.05
N ALA A 572 1.64 -9.18 19.30
CA ALA A 572 1.02 -9.87 20.44
C ALA A 572 -0.51 -9.73 20.49
N HIS A 573 -1.03 -8.52 20.23
CA HIS A 573 -2.47 -8.27 20.19
C HIS A 573 -3.19 -9.01 19.05
N LEU A 574 -2.52 -9.20 17.90
CA LEU A 574 -3.06 -10.01 16.81
C LEU A 574 -3.18 -11.48 17.26
N THR A 575 -2.12 -12.03 17.86
CA THR A 575 -2.10 -13.39 18.41
C THR A 575 -3.17 -13.60 19.47
N GLU A 576 -3.35 -12.64 20.39
CA GLU A 576 -4.40 -12.68 21.42
C GLU A 576 -5.82 -12.74 20.81
N LEU A 577 -6.10 -11.91 19.79
CA LEU A 577 -7.41 -11.91 19.12
C LEU A 577 -7.67 -13.23 18.38
N VAL A 578 -6.66 -13.80 17.73
CA VAL A 578 -6.76 -15.10 17.07
C VAL A 578 -7.03 -16.21 18.09
N ALA A 579 -6.30 -16.23 19.20
CA ALA A 579 -6.53 -17.19 20.29
C ALA A 579 -7.94 -17.05 20.91
N ALA A 580 -8.48 -15.83 20.96
CA ALA A 580 -9.83 -15.55 21.41
C ALA A 580 -10.93 -15.84 20.37
N GLY A 581 -10.59 -16.33 19.17
CA GLY A 581 -11.55 -16.58 18.09
C GLY A 581 -12.16 -15.32 17.47
N CYS A 582 -11.55 -14.16 17.71
CA CYS A 582 -11.96 -12.88 17.12
C CYS A 582 -11.28 -12.70 15.76
N LEU A 583 -11.76 -13.42 14.74
CA LEU A 583 -11.11 -13.54 13.43
C LEU A 583 -11.54 -12.48 12.39
N GLY A 584 -12.15 -11.38 12.83
CA GLY A 584 -12.62 -10.30 11.95
C GLY A 584 -14.06 -10.51 11.48
N ARG A 585 -14.35 -10.14 10.23
CA ARG A 585 -15.72 -10.16 9.68
C ARG A 585 -16.33 -11.55 9.74
N LYS A 586 -15.58 -12.61 9.46
CA LYS A 586 -16.13 -13.99 9.40
C LYS A 586 -16.67 -14.51 10.73
N THR A 587 -16.23 -13.95 11.86
CA THR A 587 -16.72 -14.27 13.21
C THR A 587 -17.55 -13.15 13.83
N GLY A 588 -17.81 -12.07 13.08
CA GLY A 588 -18.52 -10.88 13.57
C GLY A 588 -17.71 -10.00 14.53
N ARG A 589 -16.43 -10.32 14.76
CA ARG A 589 -15.57 -9.59 15.68
C ARG A 589 -14.09 -9.82 15.36
N GLY A 590 -13.33 -8.74 15.26
CA GLY A 590 -11.86 -8.71 15.20
C GLY A 590 -11.36 -7.47 15.95
N TYR A 591 -10.66 -6.57 15.26
CA TYR A 591 -10.37 -5.24 15.79
C TYR A 591 -11.63 -4.39 15.97
N ARG A 592 -12.68 -4.71 15.22
CA ARG A 592 -14.02 -4.11 15.35
C ARG A 592 -15.09 -5.16 15.58
N VAL A 593 -16.23 -4.73 16.10
CA VAL A 593 -17.46 -5.53 16.13
C VAL A 593 -18.20 -5.28 14.81
N HIS A 594 -18.60 -6.35 14.14
CA HIS A 594 -19.31 -6.31 12.86
C HIS A 594 -20.75 -6.77 13.07
N GLU A 595 -21.72 -6.01 12.59
CA GLU A 595 -23.14 -6.37 12.74
C GLU A 595 -23.52 -7.51 11.80
N ARG A 596 -24.64 -8.22 12.08
CA ARG A 596 -25.12 -9.32 11.22
C ARG A 596 -25.37 -8.92 9.76
N ARG A 597 -25.59 -7.63 9.47
CA ARG A 597 -25.70 -7.12 8.09
C ARG A 597 -24.35 -7.10 7.36
N ASP A 598 -23.25 -6.87 8.07
CA ASP A 598 -21.90 -6.90 7.51
C ASP A 598 -21.46 -8.32 7.18
N LEU A 599 -21.95 -9.32 7.94
CA LEU A 599 -21.75 -10.76 7.67
C LEU A 599 -22.37 -11.19 6.33
N ALA A 600 -23.48 -10.58 5.90
CA ALA A 600 -24.12 -10.90 4.62
C ALA A 600 -23.35 -10.34 3.41
N THR A 601 -22.47 -9.37 3.61
CA THR A 601 -21.50 -8.93 2.59
C THR A 601 -20.27 -9.82 2.50
N ALA A 602 -20.12 -10.82 3.37
CA ALA A 602 -19.08 -11.86 3.33
C ALA A 602 -19.33 -12.96 2.27
N GLY A 603 -20.09 -12.65 1.22
CA GLY A 603 -19.77 -13.24 -0.08
C GLY A 603 -18.39 -12.72 -0.52
N PRO A 604 -17.67 -13.43 -1.40
CA PRO A 604 -16.34 -12.99 -1.84
C PRO A 604 -16.41 -11.53 -2.34
N ALA A 605 -15.44 -10.72 -1.88
CA ALA A 605 -15.31 -9.26 -1.93
C ALA A 605 -16.07 -8.49 -3.05
N ARG A 606 -16.55 -7.29 -2.68
CA ARG A 606 -17.16 -6.30 -3.59
C ARG A 606 -16.20 -5.84 -4.68
#